data_AF-A0A1H3W9T1-F1
#
_entry.id   AF-A0A1H3W9T1-F1
#
_cell.length_a   1.000
_cell.length_b   1.000
_cell.length_c   1.000
_cell.angle_alpha   90.00
_cell.angle_beta   90.00
_cell.angle_gamma   90.00
#
_symmetry.space_group_name_H-M   'P 1'
#
loop_
_entity.id
_entity.type
_entity.pdbx_description
1 polymer ?
#
loop_
_entity_poly.entity_id
_entity_poly.type
_entity_poly.pdbx_seq_one_letter_code
_entity_poly.pdbx_strand_id
1 'polypeptide(L)'
;MYPYYFYRVNNWGQVLTLLQQSLYAEQMVCSYTSELYHIPETQNLTGLNDMHRQLIPASYHRVTATGSAQRLVNGEQQQTIINTLSACINNAAQRDEAVDKGLQVMEENINAEYKGAVQTAMQWQEYAKAYLSQAKEAVQNMGMAVPDGSGQENGGASYE
;
A
#
# COMPACT_ATOMS: atom_id res chain seq x y z
N MET A 1 28.33 -23.60 -19.13
CA MET A 1 27.68 -22.73 -20.13
C MET A 1 26.85 -21.73 -19.35
N TYR A 2 27.41 -20.55 -19.07
CA TYR A 2 26.72 -19.52 -18.28
C TYR A 2 25.69 -18.83 -19.18
N PRO A 3 24.39 -18.79 -18.80
CA PRO A 3 23.42 -18.10 -19.60
C PRO A 3 23.71 -16.60 -19.57
N TYR A 4 23.68 -16.00 -20.76
CA TYR A 4 23.75 -14.57 -21.00
C TYR A 4 22.77 -13.83 -20.08
N TYR A 5 23.31 -13.14 -19.07
CA TYR A 5 22.54 -12.14 -18.35
C TYR A 5 22.30 -10.99 -19.32
N PHE A 6 21.10 -10.94 -19.90
CA PHE A 6 20.58 -9.71 -20.48
C PHE A 6 20.77 -8.62 -19.44
N TYR A 7 21.55 -7.60 -19.80
CA TYR A 7 21.76 -6.39 -19.02
C TYR A 7 20.42 -5.62 -19.02
N ARG A 8 19.41 -6.13 -18.29
CA ARG A 8 18.22 -5.35 -17.97
C ARG A 8 18.71 -4.18 -17.14
N VAL A 9 18.31 -2.97 -17.54
CA VAL A 9 18.50 -1.77 -16.72
C VAL A 9 17.69 -1.99 -15.45
N ASN A 10 18.33 -2.53 -14.41
CA ASN A 10 17.69 -2.85 -13.15
C ASN A 10 17.48 -1.55 -12.38
N ASN A 11 16.27 -1.00 -12.46
CA ASN A 11 15.91 0.27 -11.84
C ASN A 11 15.21 0.07 -10.48
N TRP A 12 15.67 -0.92 -9.71
CA TRP A 12 15.13 -1.23 -8.38
C TRP A 12 15.23 -0.04 -7.42
N GLY A 13 16.20 0.85 -7.60
CA GLY A 13 16.32 2.08 -6.82
C GLY A 13 15.12 3.02 -6.98
N GLN A 14 14.62 3.18 -8.21
CA GLN A 14 13.40 3.95 -8.45
C GLN A 14 12.18 3.26 -7.82
N VAL A 15 12.04 1.94 -7.99
CA VAL A 15 10.93 1.18 -7.38
C VAL A 15 10.94 1.31 -5.86
N LEU A 16 12.10 1.18 -5.23
CA LEU A 16 12.25 1.36 -3.79
C LEU A 16 11.83 2.77 -3.36
N THR A 17 12.28 3.80 -4.06
CA THR A 17 11.94 5.20 -3.74
C THR A 17 10.43 5.43 -3.80
N LEU A 18 9.77 4.93 -4.85
CA LEU A 18 8.32 5.06 -5.02
C LEU A 18 7.55 4.30 -3.93
N LEU A 19 7.99 3.08 -3.57
CA LEU A 19 7.38 2.31 -2.50
C LEU A 19 7.56 2.97 -1.13
N GLN A 20 8.73 3.57 -0.86
CA GLN A 20 8.97 4.35 0.36
C GLN A 20 8.07 5.58 0.44
N GLN A 21 7.86 6.29 -0.68
CA GLN A 21 6.94 7.43 -0.75
C GLN A 21 5.49 6.99 -0.54
N SER A 22 5.07 5.87 -1.14
CA SER A 22 3.74 5.28 -0.93
C SER A 22 3.52 4.89 0.54
N LEU A 23 4.51 4.21 1.15
CA LEU A 23 4.46 3.79 2.55
C LEU A 23 4.44 5.00 3.49
N TYR A 24 5.24 6.03 3.23
CA TYR A 24 5.20 7.27 4.03
C TYR A 24 3.83 7.95 3.96
N ALA A 25 3.25 8.05 2.76
CA ALA A 25 1.91 8.61 2.62
C ALA A 25 0.86 7.80 3.39
N GLU A 26 0.93 6.46 3.34
CA GLU A 26 0.03 5.60 4.13
C GLU A 26 0.26 5.75 5.65
N GLN A 27 1.51 5.95 6.11
CA GLN A 27 1.78 6.27 7.51
C GLN A 27 1.04 7.54 7.96
N MET A 28 0.94 8.54 7.07
CA MET A 28 0.16 9.74 7.35
C MET A 28 -1.34 9.44 7.44
N VAL A 29 -1.89 8.61 6.53
CA VAL A 29 -3.29 8.14 6.63
C VAL A 29 -3.53 7.46 7.97
N CYS A 30 -2.71 6.46 8.30
CA CYS A 30 -2.78 5.73 9.57
C CYS A 30 -2.72 6.67 10.77
N SER A 31 -1.82 7.67 10.76
CA SER A 31 -1.67 8.62 11.85
C SER A 31 -2.94 9.46 12.04
N TYR A 32 -3.45 10.09 10.97
CA TYR A 32 -4.65 10.93 11.05
C TYR A 32 -5.88 10.15 11.47
N THR A 33 -6.07 8.94 10.94
CA THR A 33 -7.28 8.16 11.22
C THR A 33 -7.22 7.47 12.57
N SER A 34 -6.04 7.01 13.01
CA SER A 34 -5.90 6.36 14.32
C SER A 34 -6.07 7.35 15.47
N GLU A 35 -5.67 8.61 15.28
CA GLU A 35 -5.93 9.69 16.25
C GLU A 35 -7.41 9.81 16.60
N LEU A 36 -8.31 9.57 15.64
CA LEU A 36 -9.75 9.68 15.84
C LEU A 36 -10.30 8.67 16.86
N TYR A 37 -9.61 7.55 17.12
CA TYR A 37 -9.97 6.63 18.21
C TYR A 37 -9.71 7.22 19.60
N HIS A 38 -8.84 8.22 19.70
CA HIS A 38 -8.42 8.84 20.95
C HIS A 38 -9.19 10.13 21.26
N ILE A 39 -10.10 10.54 20.37
CA ILE A 39 -10.97 11.70 20.55
C ILE A 39 -12.39 11.20 20.88
N PRO A 40 -12.97 11.56 22.05
CA PRO A 40 -14.26 11.02 22.49
C PRO A 40 -15.40 11.17 21.49
N GLU A 41 -15.42 12.26 20.73
CA GLU A 41 -16.43 12.60 19.74
C GLU A 41 -16.32 11.79 18.44
N THR A 42 -15.14 11.22 18.13
CA THR A 42 -14.89 10.49 16.88
C THR A 42 -14.51 9.03 17.09
N GLN A 43 -14.35 8.56 18.33
CA GLN A 43 -13.95 7.18 18.62
C GLN A 43 -14.88 6.11 18.04
N ASN A 44 -16.14 6.47 17.78
CA ASN A 44 -17.16 5.61 17.15
C ASN A 44 -17.60 6.12 15.77
N LEU A 45 -16.74 6.88 15.08
CA LEU A 45 -17.05 7.43 13.77
C LEU A 45 -17.40 6.31 12.78
N THR A 46 -18.55 6.44 12.14
CA THR A 46 -18.99 5.49 11.11
C THR A 46 -18.00 5.48 9.95
N GLY A 47 -17.61 4.28 9.50
CA GLY A 47 -16.58 4.09 8.49
C GLY A 47 -15.16 3.92 9.02
N LEU A 48 -14.85 4.37 10.25
CA LEU A 48 -13.48 4.33 10.78
C LEU A 48 -12.94 2.90 10.94
N ASN A 49 -13.72 2.02 11.59
CA ASN A 49 -13.35 0.60 11.74
C ASN A 49 -13.29 -0.13 10.40
N ASP A 50 -14.24 0.15 9.51
CA ASP A 50 -14.33 -0.51 8.21
C ASP A 50 -13.13 -0.16 7.33
N MET A 51 -12.72 1.11 7.36
CA MET A 51 -11.52 1.63 6.73
C MET A 51 -10.27 0.96 7.32
N HIS A 52 -10.12 0.94 8.65
CA HIS A 52 -8.94 0.34 9.30
C HIS A 52 -8.77 -1.16 9.03
N ARG A 53 -9.87 -1.91 8.91
CA ARG A 53 -9.84 -3.33 8.52
C ARG A 53 -9.20 -3.55 7.14
N GLN A 54 -9.21 -2.56 6.27
CA GLN A 54 -8.56 -2.61 4.95
C GLN A 54 -7.19 -1.94 4.94
N LEU A 55 -7.02 -0.89 5.75
CA LEU A 55 -5.75 -0.16 5.87
C LEU A 55 -4.65 -1.04 6.45
N ILE A 56 -4.94 -1.85 7.49
CA ILE A 56 -3.96 -2.76 8.11
C ILE A 56 -3.34 -3.74 7.09
N PRO A 57 -4.13 -4.53 6.33
CA PRO A 57 -3.54 -5.41 5.32
C PRO A 57 -2.87 -4.64 4.16
N ALA A 58 -3.38 -3.46 3.78
CA ALA A 58 -2.70 -2.61 2.80
C ALA A 58 -1.27 -2.22 3.26
N SER A 59 -1.14 -1.84 4.54
CA SER A 59 0.14 -1.48 5.16
C SER A 59 1.11 -2.65 5.23
N TYR A 60 0.63 -3.83 5.62
CA TYR A 60 1.44 -5.05 5.60
C TYR A 60 2.05 -5.30 4.21
N HIS A 61 1.25 -5.16 3.16
CA HIS A 61 1.70 -5.37 1.80
C HIS A 61 2.69 -4.30 1.34
N ARG A 62 2.47 -3.03 1.63
CA ARG A 62 3.43 -1.96 1.31
C ARG A 62 4.77 -2.13 2.02
N VAL A 63 4.76 -2.48 3.30
CA VAL A 63 5.99 -2.79 4.06
C VAL A 63 6.73 -3.96 3.40
N THR A 64 6.02 -5.04 3.07
CA THR A 64 6.61 -6.23 2.45
C THR A 64 7.17 -5.95 1.06
N ALA A 65 6.45 -5.18 0.23
CA ALA A 65 6.91 -4.75 -1.08
C ALA A 65 8.18 -3.87 -0.97
N THR A 66 8.19 -2.93 -0.03
CA THR A 66 9.35 -2.05 0.23
C THR A 66 10.57 -2.85 0.66
N GLY A 67 10.41 -3.80 1.60
CA GLY A 67 11.49 -4.69 2.01
C GLY A 67 12.01 -5.56 0.87
N SER A 68 11.11 -6.07 0.02
CA SER A 68 11.50 -6.83 -1.18
C SER A 68 12.29 -5.97 -2.17
N ALA A 69 11.88 -4.72 -2.40
CA ALA A 69 12.61 -3.79 -3.27
C ALA A 69 13.99 -3.46 -2.69
N GLN A 70 14.10 -3.28 -1.37
CA GLN A 70 15.37 -3.04 -0.69
C GLN A 70 16.35 -4.20 -0.88
N ARG A 71 15.87 -5.44 -0.78
CA ARG A 71 16.69 -6.65 -1.03
C ARG A 71 17.23 -6.68 -2.46
N LEU A 72 16.38 -6.35 -3.44
CA LEU A 72 16.75 -6.30 -4.86
C LEU A 72 17.77 -5.19 -5.15
N VAL A 73 17.61 -4.02 -4.52
CA VAL A 73 18.61 -2.92 -4.57
C VAL A 73 19.96 -3.36 -4.02
N ASN A 74 19.94 -4.19 -2.96
CA ASN A 74 21.16 -4.72 -2.34
C ASN A 74 21.79 -5.90 -3.12
N GLY A 75 21.25 -6.24 -4.29
CA GLY A 75 21.83 -7.22 -5.20
C GLY A 75 21.27 -8.64 -5.08
N GLU A 76 20.26 -8.87 -4.24
CA GLU A 76 19.50 -10.12 -4.29
C GLU A 76 18.74 -10.24 -5.64
N GLN A 77 18.64 -11.45 -6.21
CA GLN A 77 18.10 -11.67 -7.55
C GLN A 77 17.11 -12.84 -7.63
N GLN A 78 16.69 -13.40 -6.49
CA GLN A 78 15.79 -14.54 -6.48
C GLN A 78 14.43 -14.13 -7.03
N GLN A 79 13.93 -14.89 -8.01
CA GLN A 79 12.62 -14.64 -8.64
C GLN A 79 11.48 -14.60 -7.63
N THR A 80 11.59 -15.35 -6.53
CA THR A 80 10.61 -15.34 -5.44
C THR A 80 10.48 -13.96 -4.79
N ILE A 81 11.56 -13.17 -4.68
CA ILE A 81 11.52 -11.81 -4.14
C ILE A 81 10.72 -10.89 -5.08
N ILE A 82 10.96 -11.01 -6.40
CA ILE A 82 10.23 -10.25 -7.42
C ILE A 82 8.75 -10.63 -7.39
N ASN A 83 8.42 -11.91 -7.30
CA ASN A 83 7.05 -12.38 -7.20
C ASN A 83 6.35 -11.85 -5.95
N THR A 84 7.02 -11.89 -4.79
CA THR A 84 6.50 -11.35 -3.53
C THR A 84 6.27 -9.83 -3.63
N LEU A 85 7.22 -9.09 -4.18
CA LEU A 85 7.10 -7.65 -4.43
C LEU A 85 5.87 -7.34 -5.29
N SER A 86 5.76 -8.00 -6.45
CA SER A 86 4.67 -7.78 -7.39
C SER A 86 3.30 -8.12 -6.78
N ALA A 87 3.20 -9.25 -6.07
CA ALA A 87 1.96 -9.65 -5.40
C ALA A 87 1.54 -8.64 -4.33
N CYS A 88 2.48 -8.18 -3.50
CA CYS A 88 2.18 -7.21 -2.46
C CYS A 88 1.79 -5.83 -3.04
N ILE A 89 2.41 -5.37 -4.12
CA ILE A 89 1.99 -4.13 -4.80
C ILE A 89 0.51 -4.21 -5.22
N ASN A 90 0.11 -5.33 -5.83
CA ASN A 90 -1.28 -5.50 -6.24
C ASN A 90 -2.25 -5.61 -5.07
N ASN A 91 -1.91 -6.40 -4.06
CA ASN A 91 -2.79 -6.58 -2.92
C ASN A 91 -2.98 -5.26 -2.17
N ALA A 92 -1.94 -4.45 -2.00
CA ALA A 92 -2.07 -3.10 -1.45
C ALA A 92 -3.03 -2.23 -2.29
N ALA A 93 -2.85 -2.21 -3.61
CA ALA A 93 -3.71 -1.43 -4.51
C ALA A 93 -5.18 -1.87 -4.48
N GLN A 94 -5.46 -3.16 -4.33
CA GLN A 94 -6.83 -3.67 -4.18
C GLN A 94 -7.48 -3.22 -2.88
N ARG A 95 -6.71 -3.18 -1.78
CA ARG A 95 -7.21 -2.73 -0.47
C ARG A 95 -7.47 -1.24 -0.44
N ASP A 96 -6.68 -0.44 -1.17
CA ASP A 96 -6.84 1.01 -1.24
C ASP A 96 -8.23 1.45 -1.71
N GLU A 97 -8.86 0.72 -2.62
CA GLU A 97 -10.22 1.04 -3.07
C GLU A 97 -11.26 0.95 -1.94
N ALA A 98 -11.04 0.05 -0.99
CA ALA A 98 -11.91 -0.11 0.16
C ALA A 98 -11.56 0.89 1.28
N VAL A 99 -10.28 1.28 1.40
CA VAL A 99 -9.86 2.40 2.26
C VAL A 99 -10.52 3.70 1.81
N ASP A 100 -10.52 4.01 0.50
CA ASP A 100 -11.17 5.20 -0.05
C ASP A 100 -12.66 5.26 0.32
N LYS A 101 -13.38 4.14 0.16
CA LYS A 101 -14.80 4.05 0.53
C LYS A 101 -15.00 4.31 2.03
N GLY A 102 -14.13 3.75 2.87
CA GLY A 102 -14.18 3.97 4.31
C GLY A 102 -13.95 5.43 4.68
N LEU A 103 -12.97 6.10 4.05
CA LEU A 103 -12.70 7.52 4.24
C LEU A 103 -13.85 8.43 3.78
N GLN A 104 -14.51 8.08 2.67
CA GLN A 104 -15.70 8.79 2.20
C GLN A 104 -16.85 8.69 3.22
N VAL A 105 -17.12 7.48 3.73
CA VAL A 105 -18.12 7.28 4.79
C VAL A 105 -17.76 8.08 6.05
N MET A 106 -16.48 8.12 6.43
CA MET A 106 -16.02 8.95 7.53
C MET A 106 -16.30 10.44 7.29
N GLU A 107 -15.98 10.96 6.09
CA GLU A 107 -16.18 12.38 5.75
C GLU A 107 -17.66 12.78 5.80
N GLU A 108 -18.55 11.90 5.38
CA GLU A 108 -20.01 12.12 5.38
C GLU A 108 -20.61 12.13 6.79
N ASN A 109 -19.98 11.43 7.74
CA ASN A 109 -20.53 11.19 9.08
C ASN A 109 -19.78 11.92 10.21
N ILE A 110 -18.66 12.57 9.91
CA ILE A 110 -17.89 13.31 10.91
C ILE A 110 -18.46 14.71 11.14
N ASN A 111 -18.31 15.22 12.37
CA ASN A 111 -18.68 16.59 12.68
C ASN A 111 -17.77 17.60 11.93
N ALA A 112 -18.23 18.85 11.80
CA ALA A 112 -17.50 19.88 11.05
C ALA A 112 -16.14 20.23 11.65
N GLU A 113 -15.97 20.05 12.96
CA GLU A 113 -14.73 20.34 13.69
C GLU A 113 -13.57 19.42 13.25
N TYR A 114 -13.83 18.13 13.05
CA TYR A 114 -12.81 17.14 12.70
C TYR A 114 -12.75 16.82 11.20
N LYS A 115 -13.66 17.37 10.39
CA LYS A 115 -13.72 17.11 8.94
C LYS A 115 -12.38 17.37 8.22
N GLY A 116 -11.65 18.39 8.64
CA GLY A 116 -10.33 18.71 8.06
C GLY A 116 -9.30 17.58 8.22
N ALA A 117 -9.33 16.84 9.33
CA ALA A 117 -8.42 15.70 9.54
C ALA A 117 -8.73 14.56 8.55
N VAL A 118 -10.01 14.24 8.34
CA VAL A 118 -10.42 13.21 7.37
C VAL A 118 -10.07 13.62 5.94
N GLN A 119 -10.32 14.87 5.56
CA GLN A 119 -9.95 15.37 4.22
C GLN A 119 -8.44 15.34 3.99
N THR A 120 -7.65 15.64 5.02
CA THR A 120 -6.19 15.51 4.95
C THR A 120 -5.77 14.04 4.80
N ALA A 121 -6.42 13.11 5.52
CA ALA A 121 -6.18 11.67 5.34
C ALA A 121 -6.54 11.19 3.93
N MET A 122 -7.65 11.68 3.34
CA MET A 122 -8.03 11.38 1.95
C MET A 122 -6.97 11.84 0.95
N GLN A 123 -6.42 13.05 1.12
CA GLN A 123 -5.34 13.55 0.28
C GLN A 123 -4.08 12.69 0.39
N TRP A 124 -3.71 12.27 1.60
CA TRP A 124 -2.59 11.34 1.80
C TRP A 124 -2.84 9.98 1.17
N GLN A 125 -4.08 9.49 1.20
CA GLN A 125 -4.45 8.24 0.53
C GLN A 125 -4.30 8.34 -0.99
N GLU A 126 -4.66 9.47 -1.60
CA GLU A 126 -4.40 9.73 -3.01
C GLU A 126 -2.90 9.67 -3.35
N TYR A 127 -2.04 10.27 -2.51
CA TYR A 127 -0.59 10.17 -2.67
C TYR A 127 -0.08 8.74 -2.51
N ALA A 128 -0.57 8.00 -1.51
CA ALA A 128 -0.20 6.61 -1.28
C ALA A 128 -0.49 5.74 -2.51
N LYS A 129 -1.67 5.91 -3.10
CA LYS A 129 -2.09 5.22 -4.33
C LYS A 129 -1.27 5.63 -5.54
N ALA A 130 -1.04 6.94 -5.73
CA ALA A 130 -0.31 7.47 -6.89
C ALA A 130 1.13 6.93 -6.93
N TYR A 131 1.82 6.90 -5.80
CA TYR A 131 3.17 6.34 -5.72
C TYR A 131 3.19 4.82 -5.88
N LEU A 132 2.19 4.11 -5.35
CA LEU A 132 2.07 2.66 -5.54
C LEU A 132 1.84 2.28 -7.01
N SER A 133 1.00 3.05 -7.72
CA SER A 133 0.76 2.88 -9.15
C SER A 133 2.03 3.11 -9.96
N GLN A 134 2.78 4.18 -9.67
CA GLN A 134 4.07 4.44 -10.31
C GLN A 134 5.08 3.33 -10.02
N ALA A 135 5.10 2.77 -8.80
CA ALA A 135 5.96 1.64 -8.48
C ALA A 135 5.56 0.39 -9.31
N LYS A 136 4.26 0.12 -9.45
CA LYS A 136 3.73 -0.96 -10.30
C LYS A 136 4.18 -0.80 -11.76
N GLU A 137 4.00 0.39 -12.32
CA GLU A 137 4.42 0.71 -13.70
C GLU A 137 5.93 0.55 -13.88
N ALA A 138 6.73 1.01 -12.91
CA ALA A 138 8.18 0.85 -12.95
C ALA A 138 8.59 -0.64 -12.96
N VAL A 139 7.92 -1.50 -12.19
CA VAL A 139 8.14 -2.96 -12.20
C VAL A 139 7.76 -3.57 -13.55
N GLN A 140 6.62 -3.18 -14.12
CA GLN A 140 6.17 -3.64 -15.43
C GLN A 140 7.12 -3.22 -16.56
N ASN A 141 7.62 -1.99 -16.53
CA ASN A 141 8.57 -1.46 -17.51
C ASN A 141 9.94 -2.17 -17.47
N MET A 142 10.30 -2.76 -16.33
CA MET A 142 11.46 -3.66 -16.24
C MET A 142 11.21 -5.05 -16.84
N GLY A 143 10.03 -5.30 -17.43
CA GLY A 143 9.62 -6.57 -18.03
C GLY A 143 9.31 -7.64 -17.00
N MET A 144 8.91 -7.25 -15.78
CA MET A 144 8.50 -8.17 -14.72
C MET A 144 6.98 -8.28 -14.72
N ALA A 145 6.47 -9.50 -14.56
CA ALA A 145 5.04 -9.72 -14.44
C ALA A 145 4.55 -9.19 -13.09
N VAL A 146 3.51 -8.37 -13.13
CA VAL A 146 2.73 -7.97 -11.97
C VAL A 146 1.36 -8.62 -12.17
N PRO A 147 1.07 -9.77 -11.53
CA PRO A 147 -0.12 -10.56 -11.84
C PRO A 147 -1.39 -9.76 -11.54
N ASP A 148 -2.38 -9.77 -12.43
CA ASP A 148 -3.67 -9.11 -12.17
C ASP A 148 -4.47 -9.92 -11.15
N GLY A 149 -4.18 -9.74 -9.86
CA GLY A 149 -5.14 -9.71 -8.77
C GLY A 149 -6.13 -10.87 -8.55
N SER A 150 -6.06 -11.99 -9.27
CA SER A 150 -7.03 -13.09 -9.17
C SER A 150 -6.56 -14.26 -8.29
N GLY A 151 -5.52 -14.04 -7.49
CA GLY A 151 -5.13 -14.99 -6.45
C GLY A 151 -6.10 -14.87 -5.28
N GLN A 152 -7.14 -15.69 -5.27
CA GLN A 152 -8.00 -15.89 -4.09
C GLN A 152 -7.12 -16.05 -2.85
N GLU A 153 -7.33 -15.20 -1.85
CA GLU A 153 -6.94 -15.44 -0.46
C GLU A 153 -7.75 -16.65 0.06
N ASN A 154 -7.43 -17.86 -0.41
CA ASN A 154 -7.77 -19.09 0.30
C ASN A 154 -6.67 -19.32 1.32
N GLY A 155 -6.76 -18.60 2.44
CA GLY A 155 -5.79 -18.68 3.51
C GLY A 155 -5.99 -17.60 4.54
N GLY A 156 -7.18 -17.53 5.13
CA GLY A 156 -7.34 -16.88 6.42
C GLY A 156 -6.43 -17.57 7.44
N ALA A 157 -5.22 -17.05 7.58
CA ALA A 157 -4.45 -17.23 8.81
C ALA A 157 -4.96 -16.16 9.77
N SER A 158 -5.91 -16.56 10.62
CA SER A 158 -6.18 -15.85 11.87
C SER A 158 -4.86 -15.77 12.62
N TYR A 159 -4.29 -14.57 12.68
CA TYR A 159 -3.37 -14.22 13.76
C TYR A 159 -4.12 -13.35 14.76
N GLU A 160 -5.22 -13.90 15.27
CA GLU A 160 -5.84 -13.62 16.56
C GLU A 160 -6.42 -14.93 17.08
#